data_AF-A0A183SB48-F1
#
_entry.id   AF-A0A183SB48-F1
#
_cell.length_a   1.000
_cell.length_b   1.000
_cell.length_c   1.000
_cell.angle_alpha   90.00
_cell.angle_beta   90.00
_cell.angle_gamma   90.00
#
_symmetry.space_group_name_H-M   'P 1'
#
loop_
_entity.id
_entity.type
_entity.pdbx_description
1 polymer ?
#
loop_
_entity_poly.entity_id
_entity_poly.type
_entity_poly.pdbx_seq_one_letter_code
_entity_poly.pdbx_strand_id
1 'polypeptide(L)'
;LASIVAKTLLQGQKVVVVRCEQINISGSFYRNKLKYREFLRKRMNTNPSHGPYHYRSPAKIFWRTVRGMLPHKLYRGKEALGKLKCYEGIPPPYDKKKRVVVPSALRVLRLKQRRKFCVLSRLSHEVGWKYQNVIEKMEGRRKAKAAVWYKKKKVDAVPDQAARGQAKAAIAPYKAILKKYGY
;
A
#
# COMPACT_ATOMS: atom_id res chain seq x y z
N LEU A 1 -1.82 -6.23 -7.46
CA LEU A 1 -0.78 -5.54 -6.66
C LEU A 1 0.44 -6.44 -6.44
N ALA A 2 0.27 -7.59 -5.76
CA ALA A 2 1.39 -8.49 -5.45
C ALA A 2 2.21 -8.93 -6.68
N SER A 3 1.55 -9.23 -7.80
CA SER A 3 2.22 -9.64 -9.05
C SER A 3 3.13 -8.55 -9.63
N ILE A 4 2.64 -7.31 -9.68
CA ILE A 4 3.40 -6.15 -10.16
C ILE A 4 4.58 -5.91 -9.23
N VAL A 5 4.34 -5.92 -7.91
CA VAL A 5 5.40 -5.77 -6.90
C VAL A 5 6.45 -6.87 -7.06
N ALA A 6 6.07 -8.13 -7.24
CA ALA A 6 7.01 -9.23 -7.44
C ALA A 6 7.91 -9.01 -8.67
N LYS A 7 7.34 -8.58 -9.80
CA LYS A 7 8.13 -8.28 -11.00
C LYS A 7 9.09 -7.11 -10.78
N THR A 8 8.62 -6.03 -10.13
CA THR A 8 9.44 -4.85 -9.80
C THR A 8 10.60 -5.20 -8.86
N LEU A 9 10.38 -6.10 -7.89
CA LEU A 9 11.45 -6.60 -7.02
C LEU A 9 12.50 -7.41 -7.80
N LEU A 10 12.07 -8.24 -8.76
CA LEU A 10 12.98 -9.00 -9.63
C LEU A 10 13.77 -8.11 -10.62
N GLN A 11 13.25 -6.92 -10.92
CA GLN A 11 13.96 -5.86 -11.66
C GLN A 11 14.94 -5.08 -10.76
N GLY A 12 15.04 -5.42 -9.48
CA GLY A 12 16.02 -4.85 -8.56
C GLY A 12 15.55 -3.63 -7.76
N GLN A 13 14.31 -3.18 -7.97
CA GLN A 13 13.77 -2.00 -7.28
C GLN A 13 13.41 -2.33 -5.82
N LYS A 14 13.66 -1.38 -4.91
CA LYS A 14 13.25 -1.47 -3.51
C LYS A 14 11.82 -0.96 -3.37
N VAL A 15 10.91 -1.81 -2.90
CA VAL A 15 9.48 -1.49 -2.81
C VAL A 15 9.02 -1.51 -1.37
N VAL A 16 8.33 -0.43 -0.97
CA VAL A 16 7.68 -0.33 0.34
C VAL A 16 6.18 -0.21 0.12
N VAL A 17 5.43 -1.19 0.63
CA VAL A 17 3.97 -1.17 0.63
C VAL A 17 3.49 -0.78 2.02
N VAL A 18 2.78 0.35 2.10
CA VAL A 18 2.18 0.87 3.33
C VAL A 18 0.67 0.70 3.29
N ARG A 19 0.02 0.73 4.46
CA ARG A 19 -1.42 0.52 4.63
C ARG A 19 -1.91 -0.82 4.12
N CYS A 20 -1.17 -1.90 4.41
CA CYS A 20 -1.56 -3.24 3.99
C CYS A 20 -2.94 -3.66 4.53
N GLU A 21 -3.40 -3.10 5.64
CA GLU A 21 -4.73 -3.34 6.21
C GLU A 21 -5.88 -2.90 5.28
N GLN A 22 -5.64 -1.93 4.40
CA GLN A 22 -6.65 -1.39 3.47
C GLN A 22 -6.63 -2.09 2.09
N ILE A 23 -5.82 -3.14 1.93
CA ILE A 23 -5.82 -3.94 0.71
C ILE A 23 -7.18 -4.63 0.55
N ASN A 24 -7.70 -4.63 -0.67
CA ASN A 24 -8.97 -5.27 -1.00
C ASN A 24 -8.74 -6.58 -1.76
N ILE A 25 -9.55 -7.59 -1.44
CA ILE A 25 -9.61 -8.87 -2.15
C ILE A 25 -11.00 -8.97 -2.78
N SER A 26 -11.10 -9.43 -4.03
CA SER A 26 -12.38 -9.63 -4.69
C SER A 26 -13.20 -10.76 -4.04
N GLY A 27 -14.52 -10.70 -4.20
CA GLY A 27 -15.44 -11.67 -3.60
C GLY A 27 -15.93 -11.24 -2.21
N SER A 28 -17.02 -11.87 -1.75
CA SER A 28 -17.61 -11.54 -0.45
C SER A 28 -16.66 -11.85 0.70
N PHE A 29 -16.87 -11.15 1.82
CA PHE A 29 -16.12 -11.35 3.05
C PHE A 29 -16.13 -12.81 3.51
N TYR A 30 -17.31 -13.43 3.59
CA TYR A 30 -17.49 -14.79 4.06
C TYR A 30 -16.69 -15.81 3.24
N ARG A 31 -16.70 -15.69 1.90
CA ARG A 31 -15.92 -16.58 1.02
C ARG A 31 -14.43 -16.47 1.28
N ASN A 32 -13.92 -15.24 1.44
CA ASN A 32 -12.50 -15.02 1.73
C ASN A 32 -12.12 -15.51 3.14
N LYS A 33 -13.01 -15.38 4.12
CA LYS A 33 -12.84 -15.94 5.46
C LYS A 33 -12.76 -17.47 5.44
N LEU A 34 -13.64 -18.15 4.70
CA LEU A 34 -13.61 -19.60 4.55
C LEU A 34 -12.31 -20.09 3.90
N LYS A 35 -11.88 -19.44 2.81
CA LYS A 35 -10.58 -19.73 2.16
C LYS A 35 -9.42 -19.62 3.15
N TYR A 36 -9.41 -18.56 3.96
CA TYR A 36 -8.35 -18.38 4.94
C TYR A 36 -8.45 -19.42 6.06
N ARG A 37 -9.65 -19.73 6.56
CA ARG A 37 -9.88 -20.78 7.57
C ARG A 37 -9.44 -22.16 7.10
N GLU A 38 -9.68 -22.50 5.83
CA GLU A 38 -9.16 -23.73 5.23
C GLU A 38 -7.63 -23.75 5.25
N PHE A 39 -6.97 -22.64 4.91
CA PHE A 39 -5.52 -22.51 5.02
C PHE A 39 -5.03 -22.74 6.46
N LEU A 40 -5.77 -22.30 7.49
CA LEU A 40 -5.39 -22.51 8.90
C LEU A 40 -5.47 -23.97 9.37
N ARG A 41 -6.27 -24.78 8.70
CA ARG A 41 -6.35 -26.22 9.00
C ARG A 41 -5.14 -26.97 8.45
N LYS A 42 -4.38 -26.39 7.51
CA LYS A 42 -3.19 -26.98 6.90
C LYS A 42 -1.99 -26.87 7.83
N ARG A 43 -1.90 -27.82 8.78
CA ARG A 43 -0.80 -27.97 9.73
C ARG A 43 -0.07 -29.31 9.51
N MET A 44 1.20 -29.38 9.88
CA MET A 44 1.91 -30.66 9.98
C MET A 44 1.29 -31.46 11.12
N ASN A 45 0.96 -32.74 10.88
CA ASN A 45 0.27 -33.57 11.86
C ASN A 45 1.19 -34.01 13.03
N THR A 46 2.45 -34.29 12.73
CA THR A 46 3.45 -34.77 13.70
C THR A 46 3.93 -33.64 14.62
N ASN A 47 4.49 -32.58 14.04
CA ASN A 47 4.95 -31.42 14.80
C ASN A 47 4.48 -30.10 14.14
N PRO A 48 3.40 -29.47 14.66
CA PRO A 48 2.85 -28.25 14.08
C PRO A 48 3.84 -27.08 13.98
N SER A 49 4.87 -27.00 14.82
CA SER A 49 5.85 -25.90 14.80
C SER A 49 6.77 -25.94 13.58
N HIS A 50 7.02 -27.12 13.01
CA HIS A 50 7.77 -27.29 11.76
C HIS A 50 6.89 -27.13 10.50
N GLY A 51 5.59 -26.94 10.69
CA GLY A 51 4.62 -26.82 9.60
C GLY A 51 4.53 -25.43 8.97
N PRO A 52 3.50 -25.20 8.13
CA PRO A 52 3.26 -23.90 7.53
C PRO A 52 2.91 -22.82 8.58
N TYR A 53 3.63 -21.71 8.55
CA TYR A 53 3.30 -20.54 9.39
C TYR A 53 2.10 -19.76 8.84
N HIS A 54 1.08 -19.57 9.68
CA HIS A 54 -0.13 -18.81 9.36
C HIS A 54 -0.07 -17.38 9.92
N TYR A 55 0.49 -16.46 9.13
CA TYR A 55 0.59 -15.05 9.52
C TYR A 55 -0.76 -14.35 9.54
N ARG A 56 -1.12 -13.74 10.67
CA ARG A 56 -2.41 -13.05 10.83
C ARG A 56 -2.40 -11.60 10.41
N SER A 57 -1.23 -10.95 10.44
CA SER A 57 -1.14 -9.51 10.15
C SER A 57 -1.35 -9.24 8.65
N PRO A 58 -2.09 -8.18 8.27
CA PRO A 58 -2.29 -7.82 6.87
C PRO A 58 -0.99 -7.67 6.07
N ALA A 59 0.04 -7.07 6.67
CA ALA A 59 1.33 -6.88 6.00
C ALA A 59 2.03 -8.21 5.73
N LYS A 60 2.00 -9.15 6.69
CA LYS A 60 2.61 -10.47 6.52
C LYS A 60 1.80 -11.38 5.60
N ILE A 61 0.47 -11.23 5.55
CA ILE A 61 -0.37 -11.90 4.54
C ILE A 61 0.05 -11.43 3.14
N PHE A 62 0.15 -10.12 2.92
CA PHE A 62 0.58 -9.58 1.64
C PHE A 62 2.02 -10.01 1.28
N TRP A 63 2.94 -9.96 2.25
CA TRP A 63 4.31 -10.44 2.09
C TRP A 63 4.37 -11.92 1.71
N ARG A 64 3.55 -12.78 2.34
CA ARG A 64 3.46 -14.21 2.00
C ARG A 64 2.94 -14.41 0.59
N THR A 65 1.98 -13.61 0.13
CA THR A 65 1.49 -13.63 -1.26
C THR A 65 2.59 -13.25 -2.24
N VAL A 66 3.37 -12.19 -1.96
CA VAL A 66 4.50 -11.80 -2.83
C VAL A 66 5.60 -12.87 -2.82
N ARG A 67 5.93 -13.44 -1.66
CA ARG A 67 6.87 -14.58 -1.55
C ARG A 67 6.44 -15.77 -2.40
N GLY A 68 5.13 -16.06 -2.48
CA GLY A 68 4.59 -17.12 -3.33
C GLY A 68 4.71 -16.85 -4.83
N MET A 69 4.85 -15.58 -5.23
CA MET A 69 5.07 -15.16 -6.63
C MET A 69 6.54 -15.02 -6.99
N LEU A 70 7.46 -15.23 -6.03
CA LEU A 70 8.91 -15.14 -6.22
C LEU A 70 9.55 -16.54 -6.11
N PRO A 71 10.67 -16.80 -6.82
CA PRO A 71 11.47 -18.02 -6.66
C PRO A 71 12.29 -17.97 -5.36
N HIS A 72 11.61 -17.83 -4.22
CA HIS A 72 12.17 -17.51 -2.89
C HIS A 72 13.08 -18.60 -2.30
N LYS A 73 13.18 -19.77 -2.95
CA LYS A 73 14.12 -20.83 -2.58
C LYS A 73 15.53 -20.53 -3.12
N LEU A 74 15.62 -19.88 -4.27
CA LEU A 74 16.87 -19.45 -4.90
C LEU A 74 17.40 -18.17 -4.24
N TYR A 75 18.72 -17.96 -4.34
CA TYR A 75 19.38 -16.75 -3.82
C TYR A 75 18.76 -15.45 -4.38
N ARG A 76 18.59 -15.37 -5.70
CA ARG A 76 17.95 -14.23 -6.37
C ARG A 76 16.56 -13.90 -5.82
N GLY A 77 15.75 -14.92 -5.52
CA GLY A 77 14.42 -14.73 -4.96
C GLY A 77 14.45 -14.27 -3.51
N LYS A 78 15.40 -14.77 -2.71
CA LYS A 78 15.64 -14.30 -1.33
C LYS A 78 16.06 -12.83 -1.32
N GLU A 79 16.98 -12.44 -2.20
CA GLU A 79 17.43 -11.06 -2.36
C GLU A 79 16.28 -10.13 -2.78
N ALA A 80 15.49 -10.54 -3.79
CA ALA A 80 14.31 -9.79 -4.21
C ALA A 80 13.29 -9.62 -3.07
N LEU A 81 13.09 -10.65 -2.24
CA LEU A 81 12.20 -10.56 -1.08
C LEU A 81 12.76 -9.64 0.02
N GLY A 82 14.09 -9.56 0.17
CA GLY A 82 14.76 -8.60 1.07
C GLY A 82 14.58 -7.13 0.67
N LYS A 83 14.31 -6.85 -0.61
CA LYS A 83 14.00 -5.51 -1.13
C LYS A 83 12.56 -5.07 -0.84
N LEU A 84 11.70 -5.96 -0.34
CA LEU A 84 10.30 -5.68 -0.01
C LEU A 84 10.12 -5.36 1.47
N LYS A 85 9.49 -4.21 1.76
CA LYS A 85 8.99 -3.88 3.10
C LYS A 85 7.47 -3.68 3.06
N CYS A 86 6.76 -4.26 4.01
CA CYS A 86 5.30 -4.17 4.11
C CYS A 86 4.93 -3.71 5.52
N TYR A 87 4.01 -2.75 5.62
CA TYR A 87 3.59 -2.17 6.90
C TYR A 87 2.06 -2.04 6.99
N GLU A 88 1.51 -2.31 8.17
CA GLU A 88 0.20 -1.82 8.57
C GLU A 88 0.28 -0.33 8.93
N GLY A 89 -0.71 0.46 8.50
CA GLY A 89 -0.66 1.92 8.61
C GLY A 89 0.51 2.52 7.82
N ILE A 90 0.90 3.74 8.19
CA ILE A 90 2.03 4.44 7.57
C ILE A 90 3.01 4.89 8.66
N PRO A 91 4.07 4.11 8.91
CA PRO A 91 5.07 4.49 9.89
C PRO A 91 5.99 5.62 9.37
N PRO A 92 6.59 6.44 10.25
CA PRO A 92 7.74 7.27 9.90
C PRO A 92 8.88 6.40 9.34
N PRO A 93 9.62 6.85 8.31
CA PRO A 93 9.60 8.15 7.63
C PRO A 93 8.67 8.21 6.40
N TYR A 94 7.76 7.24 6.20
CA TYR A 94 6.94 7.14 4.99
C TYR A 94 5.68 8.02 5.02
N ASP A 95 5.31 8.52 6.20
CA ASP A 95 4.16 9.38 6.44
C ASP A 95 4.28 10.74 5.73
N LYS A 96 5.49 11.30 5.69
CA LYS A 96 5.82 12.57 5.02
C LYS A 96 6.18 12.41 3.54
N LYS A 97 6.32 11.17 3.04
CA LYS A 97 6.66 10.90 1.64
C LYS A 97 5.43 10.83 0.75
N LYS A 98 5.54 11.34 -0.48
CA LYS A 98 4.52 11.16 -1.51
C LYS A 98 4.44 9.67 -1.84
N ARG A 99 3.27 9.08 -1.62
CA ARG A 99 2.99 7.68 -1.94
C ARG A 99 2.45 7.60 -3.35
N VAL A 100 2.85 6.54 -4.06
CA VAL A 100 2.38 6.25 -5.41
C VAL A 100 1.27 5.21 -5.38
N VAL A 101 0.51 5.16 -6.46
CA VAL A 101 -0.57 4.21 -6.67
C VAL A 101 -0.24 3.39 -7.90
N VAL A 102 -0.66 2.13 -7.92
CA VAL A 102 -0.53 1.24 -9.09
C VAL A 102 -1.92 1.12 -9.73
N PRO A 103 -2.24 1.89 -10.80
CA PRO A 103 -3.59 1.96 -11.34
C PRO A 103 -4.13 0.60 -11.79
N SER A 104 -3.29 -0.21 -12.42
CA SER A 104 -3.63 -1.57 -12.87
C SER A 104 -3.97 -2.55 -11.74
N ALA A 105 -3.73 -2.17 -10.48
CA ALA A 105 -4.10 -2.95 -9.30
C ALA A 105 -5.21 -2.29 -8.45
N LEU A 106 -5.74 -1.14 -8.85
CA LEU A 106 -6.81 -0.47 -8.12
C LEU A 106 -8.12 -1.24 -8.23
N ARG A 107 -8.75 -1.50 -7.09
CA ARG A 107 -10.06 -2.17 -7.02
C ARG A 107 -11.10 -1.47 -7.90
N VAL A 108 -11.19 -0.15 -7.82
CA VAL A 108 -12.20 0.64 -8.55
C VAL A 108 -12.07 0.49 -10.08
N LEU A 109 -10.86 0.30 -10.59
CA LEU A 109 -10.61 0.11 -12.02
C LEU A 109 -10.73 -1.35 -12.45
N ARG A 110 -10.43 -2.31 -11.57
CA ARG A 110 -10.35 -3.74 -11.89
C ARG A 110 -11.60 -4.54 -11.54
N LEU A 111 -12.49 -4.02 -10.71
CA LEU A 111 -13.69 -4.72 -10.23
C LEU A 111 -14.96 -3.97 -10.67
N LYS A 112 -15.94 -4.71 -11.20
CA LYS A 112 -17.27 -4.16 -11.54
C LYS A 112 -17.95 -3.60 -10.29
N GLN A 113 -18.64 -2.47 -10.43
CA GLN A 113 -19.19 -1.68 -9.31
C GLN A 113 -20.06 -2.48 -8.32
N ARG A 114 -20.94 -3.36 -8.82
CA ARG A 114 -21.88 -4.16 -7.99
C ARG A 114 -21.24 -5.40 -7.35
N ARG A 115 -19.95 -5.69 -7.58
CA ARG A 115 -19.30 -6.89 -7.06
C ARG A 115 -18.75 -6.64 -5.65
N LYS A 116 -19.13 -7.52 -4.71
CA LYS A 116 -18.64 -7.49 -3.33
C LYS A 116 -17.12 -7.72 -3.29
N PHE A 117 -16.47 -7.07 -2.32
CA PHE A 117 -15.06 -7.23 -2.00
C PHE A 117 -14.89 -7.37 -0.48
N CYS A 118 -13.71 -7.81 -0.07
CA CYS A 118 -13.31 -7.98 1.31
C CYS A 118 -12.12 -7.06 1.60
N VAL A 119 -12.17 -6.33 2.71
CA VAL A 119 -11.03 -5.55 3.22
C VAL A 119 -10.14 -6.47 4.04
N LEU A 120 -8.83 -6.44 3.80
CA LEU A 120 -7.87 -7.31 4.46
C LEU A 120 -7.79 -7.07 5.98
N SER A 121 -8.00 -5.84 6.46
CA SER A 121 -8.09 -5.49 7.88
C SER A 121 -9.10 -6.38 8.62
N ARG A 122 -10.37 -6.36 8.18
CA ARG A 122 -11.45 -7.15 8.81
C ARG A 122 -11.16 -8.64 8.74
N LEU A 123 -10.69 -9.13 7.59
CA LEU A 123 -10.33 -10.53 7.42
C LEU A 123 -9.25 -10.94 8.42
N SER A 124 -8.20 -10.12 8.54
CA SER A 124 -7.05 -10.36 9.41
C SER A 124 -7.45 -10.37 10.88
N HIS A 125 -8.31 -9.44 11.29
CA HIS A 125 -8.82 -9.37 12.66
C HIS A 125 -9.63 -10.61 13.03
N GLU A 126 -10.59 -11.01 12.19
CA GLU A 126 -11.42 -12.21 12.45
C GLU A 126 -10.63 -13.53 12.42
N VAL A 127 -9.40 -13.53 11.89
CA VAL A 127 -8.50 -14.69 11.93
C VAL A 127 -7.42 -14.57 13.02
N GLY A 128 -7.48 -13.56 13.89
CA GLY A 128 -6.63 -13.46 15.08
C GLY A 128 -5.57 -12.35 15.06
N TRP A 129 -5.68 -11.35 14.18
CA TRP A 129 -4.85 -10.14 14.25
C TRP A 129 -5.37 -9.19 15.34
N LYS A 130 -4.53 -8.96 16.36
CA LYS A 130 -4.90 -8.22 17.59
C LYS A 130 -4.80 -6.70 17.48
N TYR A 131 -4.05 -6.17 16.51
CA TYR A 131 -3.64 -4.76 16.49
C TYR A 131 -4.52 -3.85 15.64
N GLN A 132 -5.70 -4.31 15.21
CA GLN A 132 -6.60 -3.50 14.36
C GLN A 132 -6.90 -2.14 15.00
N ASN A 133 -7.40 -2.14 16.23
CA ASN A 133 -7.81 -0.91 16.94
C ASN A 133 -6.63 0.05 17.17
N VAL A 134 -5.45 -0.51 17.46
CA VAL A 134 -4.21 0.27 17.68
C VAL A 134 -3.80 0.98 16.39
N ILE A 135 -3.81 0.27 15.26
CA ILE A 135 -3.48 0.84 13.95
C ILE A 135 -4.52 1.87 13.52
N GLU A 136 -5.81 1.63 13.76
CA GLU A 136 -6.88 2.58 13.47
C GLU A 136 -6.70 3.89 14.25
N LYS A 137 -6.37 3.82 15.56
CA LYS A 137 -6.06 4.99 16.39
C LYS A 137 -4.83 5.74 15.85
N MET A 138 -3.75 5.03 15.51
CA MET A 138 -2.53 5.65 14.99
C MET A 138 -2.75 6.32 13.62
N GLU A 139 -3.44 5.66 12.69
CA GLU A 139 -3.80 6.24 11.41
C GLU A 139 -4.76 7.43 11.54
N GLY A 140 -5.66 7.40 12.53
CA GLY A 140 -6.50 8.55 12.89
C GLY A 140 -5.68 9.78 13.26
N ARG A 141 -4.72 9.62 14.20
CA ARG A 141 -3.76 10.69 14.57
C ARG A 141 -2.95 11.18 13.37
N ARG A 142 -2.47 10.27 12.53
CA ARG A 142 -1.69 10.62 11.32
C ARG A 142 -2.52 11.40 10.29
N LYS A 143 -3.78 11.00 10.06
CA LYS A 143 -4.70 11.71 9.15
C LYS A 143 -5.03 13.11 9.67
N ALA A 144 -5.23 13.28 10.97
CA ALA A 144 -5.46 14.60 11.57
C ALA A 144 -4.27 15.54 11.31
N LYS A 145 -3.03 15.09 11.57
CA LYS A 145 -1.81 15.85 11.25
C LYS A 145 -1.70 16.16 9.76
N ALA A 146 -1.99 15.19 8.89
CA ALA A 146 -1.96 15.38 7.44
C ALA A 146 -3.01 16.38 6.95
N ALA A 147 -4.19 16.43 7.57
CA ALA A 147 -5.24 17.40 7.26
C ALA A 147 -4.81 18.83 7.62
N VAL A 148 -4.20 19.03 8.79
CA VAL A 148 -3.63 20.33 9.19
C VAL A 148 -2.55 20.78 8.19
N TRP A 149 -1.61 19.90 7.87
CA TRP A 149 -0.57 20.18 6.88
C TRP A 149 -1.16 20.55 5.51
N TYR A 150 -2.19 19.83 5.06
CA TYR A 150 -2.82 20.09 3.76
C TYR A 150 -3.60 21.40 3.74
N LYS A 151 -4.29 21.76 4.83
CA LYS A 151 -4.93 23.07 4.98
C LYS A 151 -3.90 24.20 4.89
N LYS A 152 -2.80 24.09 5.64
CA LYS A 152 -1.69 25.06 5.57
C LYS A 152 -1.13 25.17 4.15
N LYS A 153 -0.85 24.03 3.50
CA LYS A 153 -0.35 24.01 2.12
C LYS A 153 -1.30 24.70 1.12
N LYS A 154 -2.62 24.58 1.31
CA LYS A 154 -3.59 25.28 0.46
C LYS A 154 -3.56 26.79 0.69
N VAL A 155 -3.50 27.22 1.95
CA VAL A 155 -3.40 28.64 2.30
C VAL A 155 -2.11 29.24 1.74
N ASP A 156 -0.98 28.56 1.93
CA ASP A 156 0.34 29.00 1.44
C ASP A 156 0.41 29.07 -0.10
N ALA A 157 -0.45 28.34 -0.82
CA ALA A 157 -0.50 28.39 -2.28
C ALA A 157 -1.17 29.67 -2.83
N VAL A 158 -2.04 30.32 -2.06
CA VAL A 158 -2.74 31.56 -2.47
C VAL A 158 -1.78 32.73 -2.68
N PRO A 159 -0.89 33.09 -1.74
CA PRO A 159 0.07 34.17 -1.94
C PRO A 159 1.08 33.83 -3.03
N ASP A 160 1.52 32.57 -3.17
CA ASP A 160 2.39 32.15 -4.28
C ASP A 160 1.71 32.38 -5.64
N GLN A 161 0.41 32.08 -5.77
CA GLN A 161 -0.35 32.36 -6.98
C GLN A 161 -0.50 33.86 -7.24
N ALA A 162 -0.78 34.67 -6.21
CA ALA A 162 -0.89 36.12 -6.32
C ALA A 162 0.45 36.75 -6.75
N ALA A 163 1.56 36.34 -6.14
CA ALA A 163 2.92 36.79 -6.48
C ALA A 163 3.28 36.43 -7.93
N ARG A 164 2.97 35.21 -8.39
CA ARG A 164 3.15 34.81 -9.80
C ARG A 164 2.27 35.62 -10.76
N GLY A 165 1.10 36.04 -10.32
CA GLY A 165 0.21 36.93 -11.08
C GLY A 165 0.80 38.33 -11.25
N GLN A 166 1.33 38.91 -10.17
CA GLN A 166 1.99 40.23 -10.19
C GLN A 166 3.28 40.21 -11.01
N ALA A 167 4.09 39.14 -10.88
CA ALA A 167 5.34 38.99 -11.63
C ALA A 167 5.14 38.59 -13.11
N LYS A 168 3.90 38.55 -13.63
CA LYS A 168 3.57 38.00 -14.96
C LYS A 168 4.36 38.64 -16.10
N ALA A 169 4.58 39.95 -16.05
CA ALA A 169 5.38 40.67 -17.05
C ALA A 169 6.86 40.29 -16.98
N ALA A 170 7.43 40.26 -15.77
CA ALA A 170 8.83 39.88 -15.55
C ALA A 170 9.12 38.42 -15.95
N ILE A 171 8.15 37.51 -15.77
CA ILE A 171 8.30 36.09 -16.12
C ILE A 171 7.87 35.76 -17.57
N ALA A 172 7.33 36.72 -18.32
CA ALA A 172 6.88 36.53 -19.71
C ALA A 172 7.95 35.95 -20.65
N PRO A 173 9.22 36.43 -20.66
CA PRO A 173 10.25 35.87 -21.54
C PRO A 173 10.53 34.38 -21.21
N TYR A 174 10.58 34.01 -19.94
CA TYR A 174 10.78 32.62 -19.52
C TYR A 174 9.57 31.74 -19.86
N LYS A 175 8.34 32.26 -19.72
CA LYS A 175 7.12 31.55 -20.16
C LYS A 175 7.08 31.35 -21.68
N ALA A 176 7.57 32.30 -22.48
CA ALA A 176 7.66 32.15 -23.92
C ALA A 176 8.63 31.00 -24.30
N ILE A 177 9.75 30.87 -23.58
CA ILE A 177 10.68 29.75 -23.73
C ILE A 177 10.00 28.43 -23.34
N LEU A 178 9.36 28.37 -22.16
CA LEU A 178 8.64 27.18 -21.69
C LEU A 178 7.56 26.72 -22.69
N LYS A 179 6.84 27.67 -23.30
CA LYS A 179 5.81 27.39 -24.31
C LYS A 179 6.40 26.75 -25.57
N LYS A 180 7.62 27.10 -25.99
CA LYS A 180 8.31 26.43 -27.12
C LYS A 180 8.54 24.94 -26.87
N TYR A 181 8.71 24.56 -25.60
CA TYR A 181 8.88 23.17 -25.17
C TYR A 181 7.57 22.50 -24.73
N GLY A 182 6.43 23.19 -24.85
CA GLY A 182 5.09 22.65 -24.52
C GLY A 182 4.75 22.62 -23.02
N TYR A 183 5.45 23.40 -22.18
CA TYR A 183 5.12 23.58 -20.75
C TYR A 183 4.13 24.72 -20.51
#